data_AF-A0A0D8XDA1-F1
#
_entry.id   AF-A0A0D8XDA1-F1
#
_cell.length_a   1.000
_cell.length_b   1.000
_cell.length_c   1.000
_cell.angle_alpha   90.00
_cell.angle_beta   90.00
_cell.angle_gamma   90.00
#
_symmetry.space_group_name_H-M   'P 1'
#
loop_
_entity.id
_entity.type
_entity.pdbx_description
1 polymer ?
#
loop_
_entity_poly.entity_id
_entity_poly.type
_entity_poly.pdbx_seq_one_letter_code
_entity_poly.pdbx_strand_id
1 'polypeptide(L)'
;MTTTLNTNNNKTFGKSSSNVPYVVETYQDLLKNRIVGDCPNGVIYCEPRWLIFSSSDSYKKPCYGEFTITNSDPFTVAWCIKTKDKLMRLSQSHGVLKAGERVRLTIFITSSDDWPRDVTEYTGRRIMLIVENLRIPDFIRPKSKEESKRMSRDIFHYSATNNPLLRMYTKVNLILQ
;
A
#
# COMPACT_ATOMS: atom_id res chain seq x y z
N MET A 1 -29.65 -58.47 27.15
CA MET A 1 -30.18 -57.13 27.45
C MET A 1 -29.61 -56.14 26.45
N THR A 2 -30.51 -55.60 25.66
CA THR A 2 -30.56 -54.32 24.93
C THR A 2 -29.35 -53.38 25.04
N THR A 3 -28.75 -53.00 23.91
CA THR A 3 -28.77 -51.61 23.35
C THR A 3 -28.05 -51.58 21.98
N THR A 4 -28.73 -51.53 20.82
CA THR A 4 -29.16 -50.35 20.01
C THR A 4 -28.06 -49.31 19.76
N LEU A 5 -27.57 -49.09 18.52
CA LEU A 5 -27.95 -48.06 17.51
C LEU A 5 -26.60 -47.58 16.88
N ASN A 6 -26.43 -47.06 15.67
CA ASN A 6 -27.30 -46.78 14.53
C ASN A 6 -26.42 -46.61 13.28
N THR A 7 -27.10 -46.74 12.16
CA THR A 7 -26.72 -46.54 10.76
C THR A 7 -26.14 -45.17 10.40
N ASN A 8 -25.26 -45.21 9.39
CA ASN A 8 -25.10 -44.29 8.25
C ASN A 8 -25.31 -42.79 8.45
N ASN A 9 -24.25 -42.02 8.16
CA ASN A 9 -24.37 -40.81 7.35
C ASN A 9 -23.01 -40.47 6.72
N ASN A 10 -22.66 -41.20 5.66
CA ASN A 10 -21.69 -40.71 4.68
C ASN A 10 -22.32 -39.49 4.00
N LYS A 11 -21.99 -38.29 4.50
CA LYS A 11 -22.17 -37.04 3.76
C LYS A 11 -21.22 -37.06 2.57
N THR A 12 -21.71 -37.59 1.46
CA THR A 12 -21.23 -37.25 0.13
C THR A 12 -21.43 -35.75 -0.06
N PHE A 13 -20.34 -34.99 0.03
CA PHE A 13 -20.34 -33.59 -0.39
C PHE A 13 -20.67 -33.54 -1.88
N GLY A 14 -21.85 -33.00 -2.16
CA GLY A 14 -22.35 -32.81 -3.51
C GLY A 14 -21.36 -32.04 -4.38
N LYS A 15 -21.06 -32.61 -5.54
CA LYS A 15 -20.54 -31.86 -6.68
C LYS A 15 -21.65 -31.02 -7.29
N SER A 16 -21.40 -29.71 -7.37
CA SER A 16 -21.86 -28.70 -8.34
C SER A 16 -22.06 -27.38 -7.57
N SER A 17 -21.33 -26.32 -7.87
CA SER A 17 -21.65 -25.49 -9.02
C SER A 17 -20.61 -24.38 -9.18
N SER A 18 -20.21 -24.14 -10.43
CA SER A 18 -19.41 -23.01 -10.94
C SER A 18 -17.95 -22.91 -10.46
N ASN A 19 -17.01 -23.31 -11.34
CA ASN A 19 -15.60 -22.91 -11.29
C ASN A 19 -15.46 -21.41 -11.61
N VAL A 20 -16.13 -20.54 -10.85
CA VAL A 20 -15.79 -19.12 -10.87
C VAL A 20 -14.49 -19.02 -10.08
N PRO A 21 -13.38 -18.54 -10.68
CA PRO A 21 -12.17 -18.30 -9.91
C PRO A 21 -12.55 -17.38 -8.75
N TYR A 22 -12.19 -17.77 -7.52
CA TYR A 22 -12.43 -16.94 -6.35
C TYR A 22 -11.74 -15.59 -6.57
N VAL A 23 -12.50 -14.49 -6.56
CA VAL A 23 -11.95 -13.12 -6.72
C VAL A 23 -12.36 -12.30 -5.50
N VAL A 24 -11.40 -11.59 -4.92
CA VAL A 24 -11.63 -10.63 -3.83
C VAL A 24 -11.63 -9.24 -4.44
N GLU A 25 -12.82 -8.67 -4.61
CA GLU A 25 -13.01 -7.37 -5.27
C GLU A 25 -13.36 -6.24 -4.30
N THR A 26 -13.82 -6.60 -3.10
CA THR A 26 -14.23 -5.65 -2.06
C THR A 26 -13.43 -5.83 -0.78
N TYR A 27 -13.33 -4.74 -0.03
CA TYR A 27 -12.75 -4.70 1.30
C TYR A 27 -13.43 -5.67 2.28
N GLN A 28 -14.76 -5.80 2.21
CA GLN A 28 -15.49 -6.72 3.08
C GLN A 28 -15.13 -8.18 2.79
N ASP A 29 -14.87 -8.52 1.53
CA ASP A 29 -14.41 -9.86 1.18
C ASP A 29 -12.97 -10.08 1.65
N LEU A 30 -12.10 -9.07 1.51
CA LEU A 30 -10.73 -9.15 2.01
C LEU A 30 -10.69 -9.48 3.52
N LEU A 31 -11.50 -8.80 4.33
CA LEU A 31 -11.54 -8.98 5.78
C LEU A 31 -11.87 -10.42 6.21
N LYS A 32 -12.70 -11.13 5.43
CA LYS A 32 -13.05 -12.53 5.70
C LYS A 32 -11.87 -13.48 5.47
N ASN A 33 -10.93 -13.11 4.60
CA ASN A 33 -9.81 -13.97 4.19
C ASN A 33 -8.52 -13.72 4.97
N ARG A 34 -8.42 -12.61 5.70
CA ARG A 34 -7.24 -12.27 6.52
C ARG A 34 -5.92 -12.41 5.74
N ILE A 35 -5.84 -11.75 4.58
CA ILE A 35 -4.70 -11.86 3.69
C ILE A 35 -3.44 -11.28 4.33
N VAL A 36 -2.37 -12.08 4.33
CA VAL A 36 -1.00 -11.65 4.64
C VAL A 36 -0.24 -11.51 3.32
N GLY A 37 0.44 -10.38 3.14
CA GLY A 37 1.31 -10.15 1.98
C GLY A 37 2.58 -11.00 2.07
N ASP A 38 3.12 -11.35 0.92
CA ASP A 38 4.35 -12.13 0.79
C ASP A 38 5.54 -11.24 0.37
N CYS A 39 6.75 -11.78 0.39
CA CYS A 39 7.95 -11.10 -0.08
C CYS A 39 7.86 -10.87 -1.60
N PRO A 40 7.96 -9.61 -2.07
CA PRO A 40 8.18 -9.31 -3.48
C PRO A 40 9.52 -9.86 -3.99
N ASN A 41 9.66 -9.96 -5.31
CA ASN A 41 10.97 -10.25 -5.91
C ASN A 41 11.82 -8.99 -6.01
N GLY A 42 11.17 -7.84 -6.20
CA GLY A 42 11.80 -6.55 -6.39
C GLY A 42 11.14 -5.42 -5.58
N VAL A 43 11.84 -4.30 -5.55
CA VAL A 43 11.31 -3.06 -4.98
C VAL A 43 10.43 -2.35 -6.01
N ILE A 44 9.47 -1.55 -5.53
CA ILE A 44 8.78 -0.61 -6.41
C ILE A 44 9.77 0.44 -6.93
N TYR A 45 9.79 0.61 -8.26
CA TYR A 45 10.59 1.63 -8.91
C TYR A 45 9.94 3.00 -8.72
N CYS A 46 10.71 4.00 -8.30
CA CYS A 46 10.24 5.35 -8.05
C CYS A 46 11.02 6.35 -8.90
N GLU A 47 10.32 7.27 -9.58
CA GLU A 47 10.95 8.26 -10.46
C GLU A 47 10.21 9.61 -10.45
N PRO A 48 10.88 10.74 -10.17
CA PRO A 48 12.26 10.82 -9.68
C PRO A 48 12.37 10.35 -8.21
N ARG A 49 13.58 9.96 -7.79
CA ARG A 49 13.87 9.61 -6.38
C ARG A 49 14.33 10.79 -5.52
N TRP A 50 14.49 11.95 -6.13
CA TRP A 50 14.90 13.20 -5.50
C TRP A 50 13.97 14.29 -5.97
N LEU A 51 13.34 14.97 -5.01
CA LEU A 51 12.46 16.09 -5.22
C LEU A 51 13.03 17.29 -4.47
N ILE A 52 13.17 18.40 -5.17
CA ILE A 52 13.67 19.65 -4.61
C ILE A 52 12.52 20.64 -4.63
N PHE A 53 12.24 21.23 -3.48
CA PHE A 53 11.22 22.24 -3.31
C PHE A 53 11.93 23.53 -2.91
N SER A 54 11.83 24.56 -3.74
CA SER A 54 12.37 25.87 -3.42
C SER A 54 11.22 26.82 -3.12
N SER A 55 11.38 27.70 -2.13
CA SER A 55 10.40 28.74 -1.81
C SER A 55 11.09 30.09 -1.63
N SER A 56 10.48 31.14 -2.19
CA SER A 56 10.89 32.53 -1.96
C SER A 56 10.21 33.18 -0.75
N ASP A 57 9.25 32.49 -0.14
CA ASP A 57 8.37 33.00 0.92
C ASP A 57 8.44 32.16 2.19
N SER A 58 9.56 31.47 2.41
CA SER A 58 9.77 30.59 3.59
C SER A 58 8.64 29.57 3.76
N TYR A 59 8.16 29.03 2.64
CA TYR A 59 7.09 28.03 2.53
C TYR A 59 5.75 28.46 3.12
N LYS A 60 5.45 29.76 3.18
CA LYS A 60 4.12 30.25 3.57
C LYS A 60 3.06 29.83 2.57
N LYS A 61 3.41 29.75 1.28
CA LYS A 61 2.56 29.14 0.26
C LYS A 61 2.87 27.65 0.12
N PRO A 62 1.83 26.79 0.07
CA PRO A 62 2.02 25.38 -0.24
C PRO A 62 2.71 25.19 -1.60
N CYS A 63 3.61 24.22 -1.67
CA CYS A 63 4.23 23.80 -2.93
C CYS A 63 4.00 22.31 -3.17
N TYR A 64 4.14 21.86 -4.42
CA TYR A 64 3.90 20.48 -4.78
C TYR A 64 4.96 19.94 -5.73
N GLY A 65 5.12 18.62 -5.70
CA GLY A 65 6.10 17.89 -6.48
C GLY A 65 5.55 16.50 -6.79
N GLU A 66 5.98 15.93 -7.90
CA GLU A 66 5.34 14.74 -8.44
C GLU A 66 6.38 13.67 -8.72
N PHE A 67 6.00 12.43 -8.43
CA PHE A 67 6.80 11.25 -8.75
C PHE A 67 5.89 10.11 -9.13
N THR A 68 6.44 9.17 -9.88
CA THR A 68 5.75 7.98 -10.35
C THR A 68 6.30 6.78 -9.62
N ILE A 69 5.40 5.88 -9.22
CA ILE A 69 5.78 4.55 -8.77
C ILE A 69 5.36 3.53 -9.82
N THR A 70 6.22 2.54 -10.07
CA THR A 70 5.98 1.50 -11.08
C THR A 70 6.26 0.13 -10.46
N ASN A 71 5.31 -0.80 -10.64
CA ASN A 71 5.52 -2.19 -10.28
C ASN A 71 6.27 -2.91 -11.41
N SER A 72 7.53 -3.24 -11.16
CA SER A 72 8.37 -3.98 -12.11
C SER A 72 8.33 -5.50 -11.89
N ASP A 73 7.69 -5.97 -10.82
CA ASP A 73 7.53 -7.39 -10.57
C ASP A 73 6.46 -8.00 -11.50
N PRO A 74 6.59 -9.29 -11.87
CA PRO A 74 5.62 -9.98 -12.72
C PRO A 74 4.32 -10.36 -11.99
N PHE A 75 4.15 -9.93 -10.74
CA PHE A 75 3.00 -10.23 -9.89
C PHE A 75 2.32 -8.96 -9.39
N THR A 76 1.09 -9.10 -8.87
CA THR A 76 0.39 -8.00 -8.22
C THR A 76 1.04 -7.65 -6.87
N VAL A 77 1.21 -6.36 -6.61
CA VAL A 77 1.76 -5.84 -5.34
C VAL A 77 0.78 -4.88 -4.66
N ALA A 78 0.67 -4.98 -3.34
CA ALA A 78 0.15 -3.91 -2.51
C ALA A 78 1.30 -2.96 -2.14
N TRP A 79 1.04 -1.66 -2.14
CA TRP A 79 2.03 -0.64 -1.80
C TRP A 79 1.48 0.36 -0.78
N CYS A 80 2.37 0.90 0.05
CA CYS A 80 2.08 2.02 0.92
C CYS A 80 3.24 3.02 1.00
N ILE A 81 2.94 4.25 1.38
CA ILE A 81 3.94 5.30 1.61
C ILE A 81 3.91 5.68 3.08
N LYS A 82 5.09 5.64 3.69
CA LYS A 82 5.32 6.07 5.07
C LYS A 82 6.22 7.30 5.07
N THR A 83 5.85 8.26 5.90
CA THR A 83 6.63 9.46 6.19
C THR A 83 6.68 9.66 7.70
N LYS A 84 7.78 10.20 8.21
CA LYS A 84 7.89 10.62 9.61
C LYS A 84 7.46 12.07 9.80
N ASP A 85 7.53 12.87 8.74
CA ASP A 85 7.38 14.32 8.81
C ASP A 85 5.96 14.74 8.44
N LYS A 86 5.35 15.57 9.30
CA LYS A 86 3.96 16.02 9.19
C LYS A 86 3.76 17.27 8.32
N LEU A 87 4.84 17.80 7.73
CA LEU A 87 4.82 18.99 6.84
C LEU A 87 4.24 18.72 5.45
N MET A 88 3.85 17.48 5.14
CA MET A 88 3.43 17.10 3.81
C MET A 88 2.14 16.26 3.79
N ARG A 89 1.41 16.36 2.68
CA ARG A 89 0.28 15.53 2.32
C ARG A 89 0.56 14.81 1.02
N LEU A 90 -0.02 13.61 0.85
CA LEU A 90 0.10 12.81 -0.36
C LEU A 90 -1.27 12.73 -1.04
N SER A 91 -1.30 12.80 -2.38
CA SER A 91 -2.53 12.55 -3.15
C SER A 91 -3.06 11.12 -2.92
N GLN A 92 -2.16 10.17 -2.66
CA GLN A 92 -2.49 8.79 -2.30
C GLN A 92 -1.32 8.17 -1.52
N SER A 93 -1.63 7.41 -0.47
CA SER A 93 -0.62 6.76 0.39
C SER A 93 -0.65 5.24 0.35
N HIS A 94 -1.66 4.62 -0.27
CA HIS A 94 -1.85 3.17 -0.33
C HIS A 94 -2.45 2.77 -1.66
N GLY A 95 -2.21 1.56 -2.11
CA GLY A 95 -2.90 1.00 -3.27
C GLY A 95 -2.39 -0.38 -3.67
N VAL A 96 -2.86 -0.82 -4.82
CA VAL A 96 -2.49 -2.08 -5.48
C VAL A 96 -2.06 -1.76 -6.91
N LEU A 97 -1.01 -2.42 -7.39
CA LEU A 97 -0.52 -2.34 -8.77
C LEU A 97 -0.35 -3.76 -9.31
N LYS A 98 -0.89 -4.01 -10.50
CA LYS A 98 -0.57 -5.23 -11.27
C LYS A 98 0.84 -5.11 -11.87
N ALA A 99 1.32 -6.21 -12.44
CA ALA A 99 2.60 -6.23 -13.14
C ALA A 99 2.65 -5.15 -14.24
N GLY A 100 3.71 -4.34 -14.24
CA GLY A 100 3.91 -3.25 -15.20
C GLY A 100 3.06 -1.99 -14.99
N GLU A 101 2.12 -2.00 -14.03
CA GLU A 101 1.31 -0.81 -13.76
C GLU A 101 2.10 0.27 -13.03
N ARG A 102 1.70 1.52 -13.29
CA ARG A 102 2.29 2.71 -12.67
C ARG A 102 1.22 3.68 -12.19
N VAL A 103 1.55 4.45 -11.16
CA VAL A 103 0.70 5.54 -10.68
C VAL A 103 1.55 6.77 -10.39
N ARG A 104 1.04 7.92 -10.83
CA ARG A 104 1.60 9.23 -10.57
C ARG A 104 1.05 9.77 -9.26
N LEU A 105 1.94 10.22 -8.40
CA LEU A 105 1.66 10.69 -7.06
C LEU A 105 2.14 12.12 -6.90
N THR A 106 1.39 12.89 -6.12
CA THR A 106 1.69 14.29 -5.85
C THR A 106 1.91 14.43 -4.35
N ILE A 107 3.06 15.01 -3.99
CA ILE A 107 3.39 15.44 -2.64
C ILE A 107 3.08 16.92 -2.56
N PHE A 108 2.31 17.30 -1.54
CA PHE A 108 2.02 18.67 -1.20
C PHE A 108 2.78 19.01 0.08
N ILE A 109 3.74 19.92 0.00
CA ILE A 109 4.32 20.57 1.18
C ILE A 109 3.31 21.63 1.63
N THR A 110 2.79 21.50 2.86
CA THR A 110 1.78 22.43 3.39
C THR A 110 2.41 23.78 3.73
N SER A 111 1.58 24.79 4.05
CA SER A 111 2.11 26.05 4.59
C SER A 111 2.97 25.77 5.82
N SER A 112 4.08 26.50 5.95
CA SER A 112 4.95 26.45 7.13
C SER A 112 4.26 26.88 8.42
N ASP A 113 3.14 27.60 8.34
CA ASP A 113 2.30 27.91 9.50
C ASP A 113 1.71 26.66 10.17
N ASP A 114 1.55 25.57 9.41
CA ASP A 114 0.98 24.30 9.89
C ASP A 114 2.06 23.29 10.31
N TRP A 115 3.35 23.64 10.20
CA TRP A 115 4.44 22.69 10.45
C TRP A 115 4.67 22.53 11.96
N PRO A 116 5.07 21.33 12.41
CA PRO A 116 5.32 21.09 13.83
C PRO A 116 6.66 21.67 14.33
N ARG A 117 7.49 22.20 13.44
CA ARG A 117 8.84 22.71 13.69
C ARG A 117 9.12 23.88 12.73
N ASP A 118 10.12 24.69 13.07
CA ASP A 118 10.52 25.84 12.27
C ASP A 118 11.10 25.42 10.91
N VAL A 119 10.96 26.31 9.92
CA VAL A 119 11.43 26.10 8.54
C VAL A 119 12.92 25.70 8.51
N THR A 120 13.74 26.35 9.32
CA THR A 120 15.19 26.12 9.41
C THR A 120 15.56 24.71 9.88
N GLU A 121 14.66 24.02 10.58
CA GLU A 121 14.88 22.63 10.99
C GLU A 121 14.70 21.64 9.82
N TYR A 122 14.01 22.05 8.76
CA TYR A 122 13.75 21.22 7.58
C TYR A 122 14.63 21.57 6.39
N THR A 123 14.91 22.87 6.18
CA THR A 123 15.72 23.34 5.05
C THR A 123 17.13 22.77 5.09
N GLY A 124 17.65 22.39 3.92
CA GLY A 124 18.97 21.77 3.78
C GLY A 124 19.08 20.35 4.36
N ARG A 125 18.01 19.81 4.95
CA ARG A 125 17.96 18.43 5.45
C ARG A 125 17.31 17.49 4.45
N ARG A 126 17.76 16.24 4.51
CA ARG A 126 17.18 15.14 3.73
C ARG A 126 15.94 14.60 4.43
N ILE A 127 14.78 14.90 3.88
CA ILE A 127 13.50 14.34 4.30
C ILE A 127 13.24 13.07 3.48
N MET A 128 12.83 11.98 4.13
CA MET A 128 12.70 10.68 3.47
C MET A 128 11.26 10.18 3.48
N LEU A 129 10.74 9.92 2.28
CA LEU A 129 9.56 9.09 2.05
C LEU A 129 9.99 7.65 1.81
N ILE A 130 9.30 6.71 2.47
CA ILE A 130 9.51 5.28 2.29
C ILE A 130 8.31 4.72 1.53
N VAL A 131 8.55 4.22 0.32
CA VAL A 131 7.56 3.48 -0.47
C VAL A 131 7.79 2.01 -0.19
N GLU A 132 6.85 1.34 0.47
CA GLU A 132 6.93 -0.09 0.77
C GLU A 132 6.04 -0.90 -0.18
N ASN A 133 6.43 -2.14 -0.45
CA ASN A 133 5.62 -3.09 -1.21
C ASN A 133 5.61 -4.49 -0.61
N LEU A 134 4.49 -5.18 -0.83
CA LEU A 134 4.23 -6.57 -0.51
C LEU A 134 3.65 -7.25 -1.74
N ARG A 135 4.07 -8.47 -2.03
CA ARG A 135 3.42 -9.31 -3.04
C ARG A 135 2.07 -9.75 -2.51
N ILE A 136 1.05 -9.75 -3.37
CA ILE A 136 -0.28 -10.22 -3.00
C ILE A 136 -0.82 -11.22 -4.04
N PRO A 137 -1.75 -12.11 -3.67
CA PRO A 137 -2.35 -13.03 -4.63
C PRO A 137 -3.12 -12.32 -5.76
N ASP A 138 -3.04 -12.84 -6.99
CA ASP A 138 -3.67 -12.23 -8.17
C ASP A 138 -5.21 -12.33 -8.21
N PHE A 139 -5.81 -13.06 -7.27
CA PHE A 139 -7.25 -13.03 -7.06
C PHE A 139 -7.72 -11.75 -6.36
N ILE A 140 -6.81 -10.93 -5.82
CA ILE A 140 -7.14 -9.64 -5.23
C ILE A 140 -7.23 -8.61 -6.36
N ARG A 141 -8.46 -8.19 -6.68
CA ARG A 141 -8.75 -7.32 -7.82
C ARG A 141 -9.70 -6.21 -7.38
N PRO A 142 -9.19 -5.17 -6.69
CA PRO A 142 -10.04 -4.12 -6.17
C PRO A 142 -10.86 -3.47 -7.29
N LYS A 143 -12.18 -3.41 -7.12
CA LYS A 143 -13.10 -2.87 -8.15
C LYS A 143 -12.99 -1.35 -8.36
N SER A 144 -12.33 -0.64 -7.46
CA SER A 144 -12.14 0.81 -7.53
C SER A 144 -10.83 1.24 -6.86
N LYS A 145 -10.40 2.48 -7.14
CA LYS A 145 -9.25 3.10 -6.47
C LYS A 145 -9.44 3.20 -4.96
N GLU A 146 -10.67 3.41 -4.51
CA GLU A 146 -10.98 3.55 -3.09
C GLU A 146 -10.89 2.19 -2.36
N GLU A 147 -11.42 1.13 -2.97
CA GLU A 147 -11.25 -0.23 -2.45
C GLU A 147 -9.77 -0.62 -2.44
N SER A 148 -9.03 -0.31 -3.50
CA SER A 148 -7.59 -0.55 -3.60
C SER A 148 -6.81 0.05 -2.42
N LYS A 149 -7.12 1.30 -2.05
CA LYS A 149 -6.50 1.98 -0.89
C LYS A 149 -6.81 1.26 0.42
N ARG A 150 -8.08 0.96 0.69
CA ARG A 150 -8.51 0.32 1.95
C ARG A 150 -7.93 -1.07 2.09
N MET A 151 -8.00 -1.86 1.01
CA MET A 151 -7.48 -3.23 0.98
C MET A 151 -5.98 -3.27 1.22
N SER A 152 -5.22 -2.41 0.53
CA SER A 152 -3.78 -2.31 0.72
C SER A 152 -3.42 -1.94 2.16
N ARG A 153 -4.08 -0.93 2.74
CA ARG A 153 -3.88 -0.53 4.15
C ARG A 153 -4.05 -1.71 5.11
N ASP A 154 -5.10 -2.48 4.95
CA ASP A 154 -5.39 -3.61 5.84
C ASP A 154 -4.44 -4.78 5.62
N ILE A 155 -4.02 -5.06 4.39
CA ILE A 155 -2.97 -6.05 4.09
C ILE A 155 -1.68 -5.65 4.82
N PHE A 156 -1.27 -4.38 4.75
CA PHE A 156 -0.08 -3.91 5.47
C PHE A 156 -0.24 -4.00 6.98
N HIS A 157 -1.41 -3.65 7.52
CA HIS A 157 -1.69 -3.75 8.95
C HIS A 157 -1.59 -5.21 9.42
N TYR A 158 -2.25 -6.13 8.72
CA TYR A 158 -2.26 -7.54 9.08
C TYR A 158 -0.88 -8.19 8.88
N SER A 159 -0.17 -7.82 7.81
CA SER A 159 1.19 -8.32 7.55
C SER A 159 2.20 -7.81 8.56
N ALA A 160 2.07 -6.57 9.06
CA ALA A 160 2.96 -6.06 10.09
C ALA A 160 2.87 -6.86 11.40
N THR A 161 1.69 -7.39 11.73
CA THR A 161 1.47 -8.22 12.93
C THR A 161 1.95 -9.66 12.74
N ASN A 162 1.76 -10.23 11.56
CA ASN A 162 1.96 -11.67 11.32
C ASN A 162 3.29 -12.00 10.62
N ASN A 163 3.80 -11.10 9.76
CA ASN A 163 5.06 -11.31 9.05
C ASN A 163 5.76 -9.98 8.67
N PRO A 164 6.36 -9.28 9.65
CA PRO A 164 6.84 -7.90 9.46
C PRO A 164 8.07 -7.76 8.55
N LEU A 165 8.78 -8.85 8.23
CA LEU A 165 10.06 -8.83 7.54
C LEU A 165 9.98 -9.01 6.02
N LEU A 166 8.79 -9.26 5.47
CA LEU A 166 8.62 -9.53 4.03
C LEU A 166 8.53 -8.29 3.15
N ARG A 167 8.38 -7.10 3.74
CA ARG A 167 8.23 -5.86 2.97
C ARG A 167 9.57 -5.43 2.37
N MET A 168 9.53 -5.09 1.08
CA MET A 168 10.60 -4.35 0.43
C MET A 168 10.29 -2.85 0.43
N TYR A 169 11.32 -2.01 0.28
CA TYR A 169 11.12 -0.57 0.26
C TYR A 169 12.08 0.19 -0.66
N THR A 170 11.59 1.30 -1.20
CA THR A 170 12.35 2.31 -1.93
C THR A 170 12.27 3.65 -1.21
N LYS A 171 13.41 4.33 -1.08
CA LYS A 171 13.49 5.69 -0.54
C LYS A 171 13.32 6.74 -1.65
N VAL A 172 12.42 7.69 -1.44
CA VAL A 172 12.29 8.95 -2.18
C VAL A 172 12.69 10.09 -1.25
N ASN A 173 13.57 10.96 -1.72
CA ASN A 173 14.22 11.99 -0.92
C ASN A 173 13.69 13.37 -1.31
N LEU A 174 13.39 14.18 -0.30
CA LEU A 174 12.91 15.53 -0.45
C LEU A 174 13.92 16.47 0.18
N ILE A 175 14.23 17.55 -0.53
CA ILE A 175 15.09 18.62 -0.05
C ILE A 175 14.31 19.93 -0.15
N LEU A 176 14.30 20.67 0.95
CA LEU A 176 13.73 22.01 1.04
C LEU A 176 14.89 23.01 0.96
N GLN A 177 14.81 23.95 0.02
CA GLN A 177 15.73 25.05 -0.22
C GLN A 177 15.08 26.41 0.01
#